data_AF-A0A542I1F4-F1
#
_entry.id   AF-A0A542I1F4-F1
#
_cell.length_a   1.000
_cell.length_b   1.000
_cell.length_c   1.000
_cell.angle_alpha   90.00
_cell.angle_beta   90.00
_cell.angle_gamma   90.00
#
_symmetry.space_group_name_H-M   'P 1'
#
loop_
_entity.id
_entity.type
_entity.pdbx_description
1 polymer ?
#
loop_
_entity_poly.entity_id
_entity_poly.type
_entity_poly.pdbx_seq_one_letter_code
_entity_poly.pdbx_strand_id
1 'polypeptide(L)'
;MFRTLRTLFVALIVGAGLALSIVQPASAATTPQITLNPGSGPVGSAVTVTGTGFKAATTGTVIVGSTTFAFQTTSTGAFSTGITIPAASIGNLTITAKTSSIKASATFVVQAAPAPAPAPAPTISSAPLRFGVATPGGPTASTELDEVATLAGEVPSVVMSYKDFLQAPPITELDAVRSRGATPLVTWEPWAWGGGVDQPAYSLARITAGDFDAYISQWGQSLAAWGKPVMLRFAHEMNGNWYPWVEGVNGNQPGEYVAAWRHVHDVVAATGATNVQWVWSPNVPYWGSTDLTGLFPGAGYVDIVALDGYNWGSSQTWSSWVSPVDLFAPGISQLRTLAPGKPVLIAETASSELGGSKASWNTDLVSYLAAQPDVMGFVWFHMQKETDWRINSSDSSASAFKSALLARRS
;
A
#
# COMPACT_ATOMS: atom_id res chain seq x y z
N MET A 1 -44.52 80.49 36.83
CA MET A 1 -43.35 81.14 37.46
C MET A 1 -42.52 81.76 36.33
N PHE A 2 -42.57 83.09 36.23
CA PHE A 2 -41.74 84.03 35.43
C PHE A 2 -41.71 83.87 33.88
N ARG A 3 -42.44 84.74 33.13
CA ARG A 3 -42.06 86.09 32.58
C ARG A 3 -41.25 85.94 31.25
N THR A 4 -41.44 86.64 30.13
CA THR A 4 -42.08 87.91 29.70
C THR A 4 -41.99 87.93 28.14
N LEU A 5 -43.06 88.07 27.35
CA LEU A 5 -43.68 89.27 26.74
C LEU A 5 -42.79 90.26 25.92
N ARG A 6 -43.31 90.60 24.71
CA ARG A 6 -43.13 91.76 23.79
C ARG A 6 -42.23 91.48 22.55
N THR A 7 -42.58 91.80 21.30
CA THR A 7 -43.44 92.88 20.76
C THR A 7 -43.95 92.55 19.34
N LEU A 8 -45.11 93.11 18.97
CA LEU A 8 -45.74 93.14 17.63
C LEU A 8 -44.87 93.79 16.55
N PHE A 9 -45.09 93.41 15.27
CA PHE A 9 -45.41 94.35 14.18
C PHE A 9 -46.14 93.63 13.03
N VAL A 10 -47.22 94.26 12.54
CA VAL A 10 -48.02 93.88 11.37
C VAL A 10 -47.44 94.57 10.13
N ALA A 11 -47.27 93.87 9.00
CA ALA A 11 -47.24 94.50 7.68
C ALA A 11 -47.66 93.54 6.54
N LEU A 12 -48.77 93.95 5.93
CA LEU A 12 -49.40 93.65 4.65
C LEU A 12 -48.48 93.32 3.43
N ILE A 13 -48.93 92.32 2.63
CA ILE A 13 -49.22 92.36 1.17
C ILE A 13 -48.12 92.16 0.08
N VAL A 14 -48.56 91.41 -0.97
CA VAL A 14 -48.07 91.12 -2.35
C VAL A 14 -46.87 90.18 -2.57
N GLY A 15 -47.20 88.94 -2.98
CA GLY A 15 -47.02 88.42 -4.35
C GLY A 15 -45.62 88.29 -4.96
N ALA A 16 -45.23 87.04 -5.29
CA ALA A 16 -44.71 86.59 -6.59
C ALA A 16 -44.20 85.16 -6.45
N GLY A 17 -44.58 84.27 -7.38
CA GLY A 17 -44.15 82.88 -7.38
C GLY A 17 -42.65 82.73 -7.66
N LEU A 18 -42.00 81.83 -6.93
CA LEU A 18 -40.77 81.18 -7.36
C LEU A 18 -40.90 79.68 -7.08
N ALA A 19 -40.90 78.89 -8.15
CA ALA A 19 -40.73 77.45 -8.08
C ALA A 19 -39.34 77.15 -7.51
N LEU A 20 -39.27 76.49 -6.35
CA LEU A 20 -38.05 75.87 -5.86
C LEU A 20 -37.76 74.63 -6.71
N SER A 21 -36.84 74.76 -7.66
CA SER A 21 -36.14 73.62 -8.25
C SER A 21 -35.33 72.95 -7.15
N ILE A 22 -35.75 71.76 -6.75
CA ILE A 22 -34.96 70.89 -5.89
C ILE A 22 -33.73 70.51 -6.71
N VAL A 23 -32.56 71.04 -6.36
CA VAL A 23 -31.29 70.60 -6.95
C VAL A 23 -31.08 69.16 -6.46
N GLN A 24 -31.33 68.18 -7.33
CA GLN A 24 -30.78 66.84 -7.14
C GLN A 24 -29.25 66.98 -7.08
N PRO A 25 -28.57 66.43 -6.06
CA PRO A 25 -27.12 66.37 -6.10
C PRO A 25 -26.71 65.57 -7.34
N ALA A 26 -25.84 66.16 -8.15
CA ALA A 26 -25.24 65.48 -9.30
C ALA A 26 -24.65 64.15 -8.83
N SER A 27 -25.17 63.04 -9.36
CA SER A 27 -24.59 61.72 -9.16
C SER A 27 -23.14 61.76 -9.62
N ALA A 28 -22.19 61.60 -8.70
CA ALA A 28 -20.78 61.49 -9.01
C ALA A 28 -20.60 60.44 -10.11
N ALA A 29 -19.93 60.81 -11.21
CA ALA A 29 -19.61 59.87 -12.27
C ALA A 29 -18.71 58.78 -11.70
N THR A 30 -19.27 57.61 -11.44
CA THR A 30 -18.55 56.46 -10.88
C THR A 30 -17.52 56.00 -11.90
N THR A 31 -16.23 56.10 -11.57
CA THR A 31 -15.14 55.57 -12.39
C THR A 31 -15.41 54.09 -12.70
N PRO A 32 -15.25 53.64 -13.95
CA PRO A 32 -15.49 52.26 -14.33
C PRO A 32 -14.53 51.32 -13.60
N GLN A 33 -15.06 50.25 -13.03
CA GLN A 33 -14.27 49.30 -12.25
C GLN A 33 -14.86 47.90 -12.33
N ILE A 34 -13.98 46.89 -12.21
CA ILE A 34 -14.36 45.47 -12.19
C ILE A 34 -13.78 44.78 -10.95
N THR A 35 -14.51 43.78 -10.47
CA THR A 35 -14.11 42.89 -9.38
C THR A 35 -14.19 41.45 -9.85
N LEU A 36 -13.31 40.62 -9.31
CA LEU A 36 -13.17 39.21 -9.66
C LEU A 36 -13.52 38.35 -8.45
N ASN A 37 -14.37 37.35 -8.65
CA ASN A 37 -14.70 36.38 -7.61
C ASN A 37 -14.67 34.94 -8.17
N PRO A 38 -13.69 34.11 -7.79
CA PRO A 38 -12.53 34.43 -6.94
C PRO A 38 -11.50 35.33 -7.66
N GLY A 39 -10.64 36.00 -6.90
CA GLY A 39 -9.52 36.80 -7.42
C GLY A 39 -8.22 36.00 -7.66
N SER A 40 -8.20 34.71 -7.35
CA SER A 40 -7.05 33.83 -7.52
C SER A 40 -7.46 32.36 -7.67
N GLY A 41 -6.60 31.53 -8.27
CA GLY A 41 -6.82 30.09 -8.46
C GLY A 41 -5.97 29.50 -9.59
N PRO A 42 -6.01 28.17 -9.82
CA PRO A 42 -5.27 27.54 -10.91
C PRO A 42 -5.86 27.85 -12.29
N VAL A 43 -5.11 27.54 -13.35
CA VAL A 43 -5.64 27.47 -14.73
C VAL A 43 -6.90 26.60 -14.75
N GLY A 44 -7.94 27.05 -15.46
CA GLY A 44 -9.25 26.39 -15.50
C GLY A 44 -10.24 26.85 -14.43
N SER A 45 -9.85 27.74 -13.51
CA SER A 45 -10.77 28.31 -12.52
C SER A 45 -11.94 29.05 -13.17
N ALA A 46 -13.17 28.78 -12.73
CA ALA A 46 -14.34 29.57 -13.08
C ALA A 46 -14.35 30.85 -12.22
N VAL A 47 -14.41 32.02 -12.87
CA VAL A 47 -14.36 33.33 -12.21
C VAL A 47 -15.56 34.16 -12.65
N THR A 48 -16.21 34.81 -11.69
CA THR A 48 -17.25 35.80 -11.97
C THR A 48 -16.62 37.19 -12.04
N VAL A 49 -16.82 37.87 -13.16
CA VAL A 49 -16.39 39.27 -13.37
C VAL A 49 -17.60 40.18 -13.21
N THR A 50 -17.58 41.02 -12.18
CA THR A 50 -18.64 42.00 -11.92
C THR A 50 -18.12 43.40 -12.17
N GLY A 51 -18.79 44.19 -13.01
CA GLY A 51 -18.40 45.56 -13.33
C GLY A 51 -19.48 46.59 -13.05
N THR A 52 -19.06 47.81 -12.72
CA THR A 52 -19.91 48.99 -12.49
C THR A 52 -19.27 50.23 -13.14
N GLY A 53 -20.05 51.30 -13.34
CA GLY A 53 -19.58 52.55 -13.96
C GLY A 53 -19.41 52.47 -15.49
N PHE A 54 -19.98 51.46 -16.15
CA PHE A 54 -20.05 51.38 -17.60
C PHE A 54 -21.30 52.10 -18.12
N LYS A 55 -21.36 52.39 -19.43
CA LYS A 55 -22.56 52.96 -20.05
C LYS A 55 -23.71 51.96 -19.98
N ALA A 56 -24.91 52.42 -19.66
CA ALA A 56 -26.11 51.60 -19.58
C ALA A 56 -26.46 50.93 -20.93
N ALA A 57 -27.09 49.76 -20.88
CA ALA A 57 -27.61 49.00 -22.03
C ALA A 57 -26.61 48.82 -23.19
N THR A 58 -25.33 48.64 -22.87
CA THR A 58 -24.22 48.57 -23.82
C THR A 58 -23.59 47.17 -23.81
N THR A 59 -23.25 46.65 -24.97
CA THR A 59 -22.51 45.40 -25.10
C THR A 59 -21.00 45.63 -24.95
N GLY A 60 -20.33 44.68 -24.32
CA GLY A 60 -18.90 44.72 -24.09
C GLY A 60 -18.28 43.33 -24.06
N THR A 61 -16.99 43.30 -23.79
CA THR A 61 -16.20 42.08 -23.78
C THR A 61 -15.23 42.10 -22.60
N VAL A 62 -15.21 41.02 -21.83
CA VAL A 62 -14.13 40.70 -20.90
C VAL A 62 -13.04 39.96 -21.66
N ILE A 63 -11.81 40.42 -21.52
CA ILE A 63 -10.61 39.92 -22.19
C ILE A 63 -9.68 39.34 -21.13
N VAL A 64 -9.23 38.09 -21.34
CA VAL A 64 -8.30 37.36 -20.48
C VAL A 64 -7.31 36.63 -21.37
N GLY A 65 -6.06 37.11 -21.44
CA GLY A 65 -5.08 36.62 -22.41
C GLY A 65 -5.60 36.76 -23.84
N SER A 66 -5.69 35.66 -24.59
CA SER A 66 -6.28 35.59 -25.94
C SER A 66 -7.78 35.25 -25.96
N THR A 67 -8.36 34.94 -24.80
CA THR A 67 -9.78 34.54 -24.69
C THR A 67 -10.68 35.74 -24.38
N THR A 68 -11.90 35.71 -24.90
CA THR A 68 -12.87 36.79 -24.77
C THR A 68 -14.26 36.26 -24.40
N PHE A 69 -14.96 37.00 -23.55
CA PHE A 69 -16.29 36.66 -23.04
C PHE A 69 -17.22 37.88 -23.16
N ALA A 70 -18.37 37.73 -23.81
CA ALA A 70 -19.31 38.83 -23.98
C ALA A 70 -20.05 39.17 -22.68
N PHE A 71 -20.44 40.44 -22.53
CA PHE A 71 -21.39 40.88 -21.52
C PHE A 71 -22.28 42.00 -22.07
N GLN A 72 -23.42 42.22 -21.40
CA GLN A 72 -24.27 43.38 -21.64
C GLN A 72 -24.55 44.08 -20.31
N THR A 73 -24.47 45.40 -20.29
CA THR A 73 -24.74 46.18 -19.09
C THR A 73 -26.23 46.41 -18.87
N THR A 74 -26.64 46.51 -17.61
CA THR A 74 -28.00 46.86 -17.20
C THR A 74 -28.32 48.33 -17.49
N SER A 75 -29.54 48.76 -17.17
CA SER A 75 -29.95 50.18 -17.20
C SER A 75 -29.13 51.08 -16.26
N THR A 76 -28.43 50.50 -15.29
CA THR A 76 -27.54 51.22 -14.35
C THR A 76 -26.07 51.15 -14.73
N GLY A 77 -25.72 50.48 -15.85
CA GLY A 77 -24.32 50.35 -16.28
C GLY A 77 -23.53 49.27 -15.53
N ALA A 78 -24.21 48.34 -14.86
CA ALA A 78 -23.60 47.20 -14.19
C ALA A 78 -23.63 45.95 -15.08
N PHE A 79 -22.70 45.01 -14.89
CA PHE A 79 -22.75 43.69 -15.53
C PHE A 79 -22.16 42.61 -14.61
N SER A 80 -22.50 41.35 -14.89
CA SER A 80 -21.87 40.16 -14.32
C SER A 80 -21.73 39.10 -15.40
N THR A 81 -20.54 38.52 -15.55
CA THR A 81 -20.29 37.45 -16.53
C THR A 81 -19.30 36.42 -15.98
N GLY A 82 -19.53 35.15 -16.31
CA GLY A 82 -18.64 34.05 -15.95
C GLY A 82 -17.55 33.88 -17.01
N ILE A 83 -16.31 33.69 -16.55
CA ILE A 83 -15.15 33.40 -17.39
C ILE A 83 -14.44 32.16 -16.86
N THR A 84 -13.65 31.52 -17.71
CA THR A 84 -12.71 30.46 -17.30
C THR A 84 -11.30 30.95 -17.51
N ILE A 85 -10.44 30.80 -16.50
CA ILE A 85 -9.03 31.22 -16.59
C ILE A 85 -8.30 30.32 -17.61
N PRO A 86 -7.76 30.88 -18.71
CA PRO A 86 -7.08 30.12 -19.73
C PRO A 86 -5.69 29.66 -19.26
N ALA A 87 -5.01 28.86 -20.09
CA ALA A 87 -3.62 28.49 -19.85
C ALA A 87 -2.75 29.75 -19.70
N ALA A 88 -2.11 29.88 -18.55
CA ALA A 88 -1.26 31.01 -18.18
C ALA A 88 -0.17 30.55 -17.21
N SER A 89 0.97 31.25 -17.21
CA SER A 89 2.01 31.04 -16.21
C SER A 89 1.52 31.44 -14.82
N ILE A 90 2.07 30.79 -13.79
CA ILE A 90 1.85 31.18 -12.38
C ILE A 90 2.23 32.66 -12.21
N GLY A 91 1.37 33.42 -11.52
CA GLY A 91 1.55 34.86 -11.30
C GLY A 91 0.35 35.70 -11.71
N ASN A 92 0.59 36.98 -11.96
CA ASN A 92 -0.48 37.95 -12.19
C ASN A 92 -0.99 37.90 -13.63
N LEU A 93 -2.30 37.69 -13.80
CA LEU A 93 -3.03 37.71 -15.06
C LEU A 93 -4.01 38.89 -15.07
N THR A 94 -3.83 39.81 -16.01
CA THR A 94 -4.73 40.97 -16.14
C THR A 94 -6.00 40.60 -16.88
N ILE A 95 -7.14 40.89 -16.25
CA ILE A 95 -8.48 40.74 -16.81
C ILE A 95 -9.02 42.12 -17.14
N THR A 96 -9.53 42.34 -18.35
CA THR A 96 -10.00 43.66 -18.80
C THR A 96 -11.41 43.57 -19.35
N ALA A 97 -12.35 44.32 -18.77
CA ALA A 97 -13.66 44.53 -19.35
C ALA A 97 -13.66 45.81 -20.19
N LYS A 98 -14.12 45.72 -21.43
CA LYS A 98 -14.09 46.83 -22.40
C LYS A 98 -15.42 46.94 -23.16
N THR A 99 -15.90 48.17 -23.31
CA THR A 99 -16.92 48.56 -24.31
C THR A 99 -16.25 49.45 -25.37
N SER A 100 -17.03 50.02 -26.31
CA SER A 100 -16.49 50.93 -27.33
C SER A 100 -15.82 52.19 -26.75
N SER A 101 -16.24 52.65 -25.57
CA SER A 101 -15.79 53.93 -24.98
C SER A 101 -15.13 53.81 -23.61
N ILE A 102 -15.28 52.68 -22.91
CA ILE A 102 -14.86 52.52 -21.52
C ILE A 102 -14.10 51.20 -21.33
N LYS A 103 -13.05 51.21 -20.49
CA LYS A 103 -12.35 50.00 -20.04
C LYS A 103 -12.08 50.04 -18.54
N ALA A 104 -12.08 48.87 -17.91
CA ALA A 104 -11.61 48.67 -16.54
C ALA A 104 -10.88 47.32 -16.44
N SER A 105 -9.88 47.23 -15.57
CA SER A 105 -9.05 46.03 -15.42
C SER A 105 -8.91 45.64 -13.95
N ALA A 106 -8.76 44.34 -13.71
CA ALA A 106 -8.43 43.75 -12.41
C ALA A 106 -7.41 42.62 -12.60
N THR A 107 -6.63 42.34 -11.57
CA THR A 107 -5.61 41.28 -11.59
C THR A 107 -6.17 40.02 -10.96
N PHE A 108 -6.10 38.91 -11.70
CA PHE A 108 -6.28 37.57 -11.18
C PHE A 108 -4.92 36.96 -10.87
N VAL A 109 -4.76 36.30 -9.73
CA VAL A 109 -3.51 35.62 -9.37
C VAL A 109 -3.61 34.14 -9.73
N VAL A 110 -2.90 33.72 -10.77
CA VAL A 110 -2.78 32.32 -11.18
C VAL A 110 -1.87 31.58 -10.20
N GLN A 111 -2.42 30.56 -9.54
CA GLN A 111 -1.72 29.75 -8.54
C GLN A 111 -1.42 28.36 -9.11
N ALA A 112 -0.45 27.65 -8.51
CA ALA A 112 -0.27 26.23 -8.79
C ALA A 112 -1.53 25.46 -8.37
N ALA A 113 -1.90 24.42 -9.12
CA ALA A 113 -2.93 23.49 -8.66
C ALA A 113 -2.47 22.83 -7.34
N PRO A 114 -3.37 22.62 -6.36
CA PRO A 114 -3.03 21.85 -5.17
C PRO A 114 -2.47 20.49 -5.58
N ALA A 115 -1.36 20.08 -4.97
CA ALA A 115 -0.87 18.72 -5.16
C ALA A 115 -1.97 17.72 -4.72
N PRO A 116 -2.15 16.58 -5.41
CA PRO A 116 -3.03 15.53 -4.92
C PRO A 116 -2.64 15.19 -3.47
N ALA A 117 -3.64 15.04 -2.59
CA ALA A 117 -3.38 14.53 -1.26
C ALA A 117 -2.71 13.15 -1.38
N PRO A 118 -1.70 12.81 -0.55
CA PRO A 118 -1.15 11.47 -0.52
C PRO A 118 -2.29 10.47 -0.31
N ALA A 119 -2.31 9.40 -1.10
CA ALA A 119 -3.23 8.30 -0.84
C ALA A 119 -3.02 7.83 0.61
N PRO A 120 -4.10 7.56 1.37
CA PRO A 120 -3.94 6.99 2.71
C PRO A 120 -3.12 5.72 2.61
N ALA A 121 -2.19 5.54 3.55
CA ALA A 121 -1.39 4.33 3.62
C ALA A 121 -2.34 3.11 3.64
N PRO A 122 -2.01 2.02 2.91
CA PRO A 122 -2.80 0.81 2.95
C PRO A 122 -2.98 0.35 4.40
N THR A 123 -4.18 -0.10 4.75
CA THR A 123 -4.43 -0.69 6.06
C THR A 123 -4.06 -2.17 6.07
N ILE A 124 -3.89 -2.74 7.27
CA ILE A 124 -3.79 -4.19 7.45
C ILE A 124 -5.17 -4.78 7.17
N SER A 125 -5.23 -5.81 6.32
CA SER A 125 -6.46 -6.54 6.03
C SER A 125 -6.84 -7.48 7.17
N SER A 126 -8.14 -7.57 7.46
CA SER A 126 -8.72 -8.53 8.40
C SER A 126 -9.30 -9.77 7.70
N ALA A 127 -9.05 -9.96 6.40
CA ALA A 127 -9.56 -11.10 5.65
C ALA A 127 -9.02 -12.43 6.23
N PRO A 128 -9.81 -13.51 6.20
CA PRO A 128 -9.36 -14.82 6.70
C PRO A 128 -8.06 -15.30 6.03
N LEU A 129 -7.97 -15.17 4.69
CA LEU A 129 -6.74 -15.44 3.96
C LEU A 129 -5.78 -14.25 4.09
N ARG A 130 -4.72 -14.43 4.87
CA ARG A 130 -3.67 -13.41 5.08
C ARG A 130 -2.70 -13.36 3.90
N PHE A 131 -2.21 -12.16 3.59
CA PHE A 131 -1.10 -11.96 2.66
C PHE A 131 0.18 -11.65 3.44
N GLY A 132 1.29 -12.26 3.05
CA GLY A 132 2.62 -11.98 3.55
C GLY A 132 3.63 -11.76 2.44
N VAL A 133 4.83 -11.32 2.79
CA VAL A 133 5.91 -11.08 1.81
C VAL A 133 7.29 -11.42 2.36
N ALA A 134 8.18 -11.84 1.47
CA ALA A 134 9.64 -11.72 1.65
C ALA A 134 10.20 -10.76 0.59
N THR A 135 11.08 -9.86 0.99
CA THR A 135 11.78 -8.91 0.10
C THR A 135 13.29 -9.06 0.26
N PRO A 136 14.12 -8.62 -0.71
CA PRO A 136 15.57 -8.79 -0.66
C PRO A 136 16.22 -8.16 0.58
N GLY A 137 15.79 -6.96 0.98
CA GLY A 137 16.30 -6.25 2.15
C GLY A 137 15.71 -6.72 3.49
N GLY A 138 14.73 -7.63 3.45
CA GLY A 138 14.19 -8.28 4.64
C GLY A 138 13.40 -7.35 5.58
N PRO A 139 13.25 -7.74 6.86
CA PRO A 139 12.32 -7.10 7.80
C PRO A 139 12.52 -5.61 8.07
N THR A 140 13.75 -5.12 7.90
CA THR A 140 14.10 -3.71 8.16
C THR A 140 14.04 -2.83 6.92
N ALA A 141 13.80 -3.41 5.73
CA ALA A 141 13.73 -2.66 4.48
C ALA A 141 12.38 -1.97 4.31
N SER A 142 12.15 -0.88 5.05
CA SER A 142 10.86 -0.19 5.09
C SER A 142 10.37 0.24 3.71
N THR A 143 11.27 0.74 2.86
CA THR A 143 10.91 1.18 1.50
C THR A 143 10.39 0.04 0.63
N GLU A 144 11.03 -1.14 0.67
CA GLU A 144 10.58 -2.31 -0.09
C GLU A 144 9.23 -2.80 0.42
N LEU A 145 9.04 -2.83 1.74
CA LEU A 145 7.79 -3.26 2.35
C LEU A 145 6.64 -2.26 2.08
N ASP A 146 6.92 -0.96 1.96
CA ASP A 146 5.94 0.08 1.60
C ASP A 146 5.57 0.05 0.12
N GLU A 147 6.54 -0.27 -0.76
CA GLU A 147 6.27 -0.55 -2.17
C GLU A 147 5.33 -1.74 -2.31
N VAL A 148 5.64 -2.87 -1.64
CA VAL A 148 4.77 -4.04 -1.64
C VAL A 148 3.37 -3.70 -1.13
N ALA A 149 3.25 -2.93 -0.04
CA ALA A 149 1.95 -2.53 0.49
C ALA A 149 1.14 -1.72 -0.54
N THR A 150 1.82 -0.82 -1.27
CA THR A 150 1.21 -0.01 -2.33
C THR A 150 0.73 -0.87 -3.51
N LEU A 151 1.57 -1.82 -3.94
CA LEU A 151 1.26 -2.77 -5.01
C LEU A 151 0.10 -3.68 -4.62
N ALA A 152 0.10 -4.22 -3.40
CA ALA A 152 -0.92 -5.15 -2.90
C ALA A 152 -2.25 -4.46 -2.53
N GLY A 153 -2.23 -3.16 -2.21
CA GLY A 153 -3.40 -2.45 -1.68
C GLY A 153 -3.73 -2.81 -0.22
N GLU A 154 -2.78 -3.39 0.50
CA GLU A 154 -2.82 -3.68 1.94
C GLU A 154 -1.41 -3.92 2.47
N VAL A 155 -1.22 -3.69 3.77
CA VAL A 155 0.03 -4.02 4.45
C VAL A 155 0.14 -5.55 4.61
N PRO A 156 1.29 -6.16 4.27
CA PRO A 156 1.52 -7.58 4.53
C PRO A 156 1.31 -7.91 6.01
N SER A 157 0.50 -8.93 6.29
CA SER A 157 0.21 -9.42 7.64
C SER A 157 1.26 -10.41 8.16
N VAL A 158 2.13 -10.89 7.27
CA VAL A 158 3.30 -11.73 7.57
C VAL A 158 4.51 -11.16 6.83
N VAL A 159 5.65 -11.05 7.49
CA VAL A 159 6.92 -10.72 6.83
C VAL A 159 7.89 -11.86 7.10
N MET A 160 8.36 -12.47 6.02
CA MET A 160 9.28 -13.60 6.10
C MET A 160 10.73 -13.13 5.89
N SER A 161 11.63 -13.77 6.63
CA SER A 161 13.07 -13.59 6.52
C SER A 161 13.79 -14.92 6.74
N TYR A 162 15.06 -14.99 6.34
CA TYR A 162 15.90 -16.18 6.49
C TYR A 162 17.02 -15.87 7.47
N LYS A 163 17.40 -16.87 8.28
CA LYS A 163 18.54 -16.84 9.19
C LYS A 163 19.26 -18.18 9.14
N ASP A 164 20.57 -18.15 9.04
CA ASP A 164 21.42 -19.35 9.12
C ASP A 164 21.86 -19.61 10.57
N PHE A 165 22.63 -20.69 10.79
CA PHE A 165 23.10 -21.09 12.13
C PHE A 165 24.32 -20.31 12.62
N LEU A 166 24.78 -19.30 11.88
CA LEU A 166 25.82 -18.37 12.33
C LEU A 166 25.24 -17.06 12.88
N GLN A 167 23.95 -16.82 12.67
CA GLN A 167 23.31 -15.57 13.02
C GLN A 167 22.67 -15.61 14.41
N ALA A 168 22.73 -14.47 15.08
CA ALA A 168 22.06 -14.26 16.37
C ALA A 168 20.53 -14.16 16.19
N PRO A 169 19.75 -14.35 17.26
CA PRO A 169 18.30 -14.17 17.24
C PRO A 169 17.94 -12.76 16.78
N PRO A 170 17.07 -12.58 15.77
CA PRO A 170 16.96 -11.32 15.06
C PRO A 170 15.95 -10.36 15.71
N ILE A 171 16.09 -10.10 17.01
CA ILE A 171 15.08 -9.36 17.80
C ILE A 171 14.72 -8.00 17.19
N THR A 172 15.71 -7.23 16.72
CA THR A 172 15.49 -5.94 16.05
C THR A 172 14.64 -6.08 14.78
N GLU A 173 14.88 -7.13 13.99
CA GLU A 173 14.10 -7.42 12.79
C GLU A 173 12.67 -7.83 13.14
N LEU A 174 12.51 -8.68 14.16
CA LEU A 174 11.19 -9.09 14.65
C LEU A 174 10.37 -7.88 15.14
N ASP A 175 11.00 -6.96 15.87
CA ASP A 175 10.36 -5.70 16.30
C ASP A 175 9.98 -4.81 15.12
N ALA A 176 10.82 -4.73 14.08
CA ALA A 176 10.50 -3.99 12.86
C ALA A 176 9.24 -4.57 12.18
N VAL A 177 9.12 -5.90 12.08
CA VAL A 177 7.90 -6.56 11.58
C VAL A 177 6.69 -6.24 12.46
N ARG A 178 6.81 -6.38 13.78
CA ARG A 178 5.71 -6.12 14.71
C ARG A 178 5.27 -4.66 14.71
N SER A 179 6.17 -3.72 14.48
CA SER A 179 5.86 -2.28 14.38
C SER A 179 4.93 -1.96 13.20
N ARG A 180 4.93 -2.81 12.17
CA ARG A 180 4.02 -2.77 11.02
C ARG A 180 2.70 -3.50 11.25
N GLY A 181 2.50 -4.10 12.43
CA GLY A 181 1.35 -4.94 12.75
C GLY A 181 1.37 -6.33 12.10
N ALA A 182 2.48 -6.71 11.45
CA ALA A 182 2.67 -8.01 10.83
C ALA A 182 3.19 -9.06 11.83
N THR A 183 3.09 -10.35 11.51
CA THR A 183 3.73 -11.44 12.26
C THR A 183 5.03 -11.85 11.57
N PRO A 184 6.18 -11.93 12.27
CA PRO A 184 7.41 -12.40 11.66
C PRO A 184 7.36 -13.91 11.42
N LEU A 185 7.79 -14.33 10.23
CA LEU A 185 8.10 -15.70 9.87
C LEU A 185 9.62 -15.83 9.65
N VAL A 186 10.30 -16.54 10.53
CA VAL A 186 11.75 -16.76 10.42
C VAL A 186 11.98 -18.16 9.85
N THR A 187 12.45 -18.22 8.61
CA THR A 187 13.03 -19.43 8.03
C THR A 187 14.41 -19.64 8.64
N TRP A 188 14.56 -20.69 9.45
CA TRP A 188 15.78 -20.94 10.21
C TRP A 188 16.52 -22.14 9.64
N GLU A 189 17.67 -21.87 9.04
CA GLU A 189 18.37 -22.80 8.17
C GLU A 189 19.62 -23.36 8.87
N PRO A 190 19.69 -24.67 9.13
CA PRO A 190 20.83 -25.29 9.81
C PRO A 190 22.04 -25.47 8.88
N TRP A 191 22.70 -24.36 8.55
CA TRP A 191 23.95 -24.32 7.78
C TRP A 191 24.66 -22.97 7.95
N ALA A 192 25.82 -22.81 7.33
CA ALA A 192 26.45 -21.52 7.11
C ALA A 192 26.25 -21.05 5.67
N TRP A 193 25.72 -19.84 5.49
CA TRP A 193 25.60 -19.24 4.17
C TRP A 193 26.97 -19.10 3.49
N GLY A 194 26.99 -19.26 2.16
CA GLY A 194 28.21 -19.19 1.35
C GLY A 194 29.06 -20.47 1.39
N GLY A 195 28.76 -21.43 2.26
CA GLY A 195 29.48 -22.71 2.36
C GLY A 195 29.08 -23.78 1.32
N GLY A 196 28.02 -23.54 0.54
CA GLY A 196 27.48 -24.54 -0.41
C GLY A 196 26.70 -25.67 0.28
N VAL A 197 26.35 -26.72 -0.45
CA VAL A 197 25.52 -27.84 0.06
C VAL A 197 26.34 -28.85 0.88
N ASP A 198 27.64 -28.99 0.61
CA ASP A 198 28.52 -29.93 1.33
C ASP A 198 28.96 -29.34 2.68
N GLN A 199 28.16 -29.61 3.71
CA GLN A 199 28.33 -29.05 5.06
C GLN A 199 28.01 -30.07 6.17
N PRO A 200 28.75 -31.19 6.27
CA PRO A 200 28.51 -32.24 7.28
C PRO A 200 28.69 -31.78 8.74
N ALA A 201 29.28 -30.61 8.97
CA ALA A 201 29.33 -30.00 10.29
C ALA A 201 27.93 -29.62 10.83
N TYR A 202 26.95 -29.42 9.95
CA TYR A 202 25.56 -29.11 10.28
C TYR A 202 24.61 -30.29 10.00
N SER A 203 25.12 -31.53 9.97
CA SER A 203 24.28 -32.70 9.72
C SER A 203 23.22 -32.87 10.81
N LEU A 204 22.09 -33.49 10.44
CA LEU A 204 20.95 -33.73 11.32
C LEU A 204 21.34 -34.58 12.54
N ALA A 205 22.25 -35.54 12.36
CA ALA A 205 22.81 -36.35 13.45
C ALA A 205 23.53 -35.49 14.52
N ARG A 206 24.29 -34.47 14.12
CA ARG A 206 24.99 -33.58 15.05
C ARG A 206 24.05 -32.63 15.78
N ILE A 207 23.04 -32.13 15.08
CA ILE A 207 21.96 -31.35 15.69
C ILE A 207 21.25 -32.18 16.76
N THR A 208 20.86 -33.41 16.43
CA THR A 208 20.19 -34.34 17.36
C THR A 208 21.10 -34.76 18.52
N ALA A 209 22.41 -34.83 18.32
CA ALA A 209 23.38 -35.13 19.39
C ALA A 209 23.58 -33.98 20.39
N GLY A 210 23.03 -32.80 20.11
CA GLY A 210 23.08 -31.64 20.98
C GLY A 210 24.27 -30.71 20.75
N ASP A 211 25.03 -30.89 19.67
CA ASP A 211 26.21 -30.05 19.36
C ASP A 211 25.88 -28.56 19.22
N PHE A 212 24.60 -28.25 18.93
CA PHE A 212 24.09 -26.88 18.73
C PHE A 212 23.21 -26.39 19.89
N ASP A 213 23.05 -27.15 20.98
CA ASP A 213 22.06 -26.85 22.03
C ASP A 213 22.32 -25.53 22.74
N ALA A 214 23.58 -25.17 22.96
CA ALA A 214 23.90 -23.87 23.55
C ALA A 214 23.41 -22.71 22.67
N TYR A 215 23.58 -22.82 21.36
CA TYR A 215 23.12 -21.83 20.39
C TYR A 215 21.58 -21.82 20.27
N ILE A 216 20.95 -23.00 20.18
CA ILE A 216 19.49 -23.14 20.09
C ILE A 216 18.82 -22.63 21.37
N SER A 217 19.39 -22.92 22.54
CA SER A 217 18.91 -22.42 23.84
C SER A 217 19.04 -20.90 23.94
N GLN A 218 20.15 -20.31 23.46
CA GLN A 218 20.29 -18.85 23.39
C GLN A 218 19.19 -18.22 22.51
N TRP A 219 18.85 -18.86 21.39
CA TRP A 219 17.73 -18.47 20.55
C TRP A 219 16.40 -18.53 21.29
N GLY A 220 16.08 -19.67 21.90
CA GLY A 220 14.86 -19.84 22.68
C GLY A 220 14.74 -18.81 23.81
N GLN A 221 15.80 -18.58 24.58
CA GLN A 221 15.82 -17.59 25.67
C GLN A 221 15.56 -16.17 25.16
N SER A 222 16.14 -15.81 24.02
CA SER A 222 15.94 -14.49 23.40
C SER A 222 14.51 -14.29 22.91
N LEU A 223 13.92 -15.33 22.30
CA LEU A 223 12.52 -15.30 21.85
C LEU A 223 11.55 -15.26 23.04
N ALA A 224 11.82 -16.02 24.11
CA ALA A 224 11.04 -16.00 25.34
C ALA A 224 11.07 -14.62 26.00
N ALA A 225 12.24 -14.01 26.10
CA ALA A 225 12.41 -12.66 26.65
C ALA A 225 11.72 -11.59 25.78
N TRP A 226 11.70 -11.76 24.46
CA TRP A 226 10.99 -10.87 23.55
C TRP A 226 9.46 -10.98 23.69
N GLY A 227 8.94 -12.19 23.94
CA GLY A 227 7.58 -12.41 24.42
C GLY A 227 6.42 -12.11 23.45
N LYS A 228 6.71 -11.76 22.19
CA LYS A 228 5.70 -11.49 21.15
C LYS A 228 5.56 -12.69 20.19
N PRO A 229 4.43 -12.84 19.48
CA PRO A 229 4.25 -13.94 18.54
C PRO A 229 5.29 -13.93 17.40
N VAL A 230 5.90 -15.08 17.15
CA VAL A 230 6.80 -15.35 16.02
C VAL A 230 6.52 -16.74 15.45
N MET A 231 6.56 -16.86 14.13
CA MET A 231 6.54 -18.14 13.45
C MET A 231 7.97 -18.57 13.14
N LEU A 232 8.38 -19.77 13.54
CA LEU A 232 9.69 -20.33 13.30
C LEU A 232 9.58 -21.53 12.35
N ARG A 233 10.26 -21.44 11.21
CA ARG A 233 10.20 -22.39 10.10
C ARG A 233 11.58 -23.03 9.91
N PHE A 234 11.88 -23.98 10.79
CA PHE A 234 13.17 -24.65 10.84
C PHE A 234 13.34 -25.62 9.67
N ALA A 235 14.51 -25.62 9.01
CA ALA A 235 14.91 -26.63 8.03
C ALA A 235 13.81 -26.96 6.99
N HIS A 236 13.34 -25.93 6.28
CA HIS A 236 12.30 -26.02 5.24
C HIS A 236 12.72 -26.86 4.02
N GLU A 237 11.74 -27.21 3.17
CA GLU A 237 11.90 -27.93 1.90
C GLU A 237 12.73 -29.23 2.02
N MET A 238 12.61 -29.89 3.17
CA MET A 238 13.36 -31.08 3.53
C MET A 238 13.08 -32.30 2.64
N ASN A 239 12.00 -32.26 1.85
CA ASN A 239 11.65 -33.27 0.85
C ASN A 239 12.29 -33.04 -0.54
N GLY A 240 13.07 -31.95 -0.69
CA GLY A 240 13.85 -31.63 -1.88
C GLY A 240 15.17 -32.41 -1.96
N ASN A 241 16.17 -31.83 -2.64
CA ASN A 241 17.54 -32.36 -2.69
C ASN A 241 18.64 -31.28 -2.69
N TRP A 242 18.28 -30.02 -2.49
CA TRP A 242 19.15 -28.86 -2.69
C TRP A 242 19.69 -28.26 -1.39
N TYR A 243 19.26 -28.76 -0.22
CA TYR A 243 19.69 -28.25 1.08
C TYR A 243 20.55 -29.24 1.88
N PRO A 244 21.49 -28.74 2.70
CA PRO A 244 22.42 -29.57 3.46
C PRO A 244 21.76 -30.43 4.55
N TRP A 245 20.53 -30.11 4.94
CA TRP A 245 19.74 -30.83 5.94
C TRP A 245 18.76 -31.85 5.35
N VAL A 246 18.78 -32.08 4.04
CA VAL A 246 17.98 -33.12 3.40
C VAL A 246 18.53 -34.50 3.73
N GLU A 247 17.66 -35.48 3.97
CA GLU A 247 18.05 -36.88 4.14
C GLU A 247 18.70 -37.43 2.86
N GLY A 248 19.86 -38.07 2.99
CA GLY A 248 20.72 -38.49 1.87
C GLY A 248 21.80 -37.48 1.48
N VAL A 249 21.74 -36.25 2.01
CA VAL A 249 22.80 -35.24 1.84
C VAL A 249 23.65 -35.19 3.11
N ASN A 250 24.96 -34.91 3.01
CA ASN A 250 25.86 -34.75 4.17
C ASN A 250 25.88 -35.91 5.18
N GLY A 251 25.54 -37.12 4.74
CA GLY A 251 25.44 -38.30 5.60
C GLY A 251 24.14 -38.40 6.41
N ASN A 252 23.19 -37.48 6.23
CA ASN A 252 21.89 -37.52 6.88
C ASN A 252 21.13 -38.80 6.49
N GLN A 253 20.64 -39.56 7.46
CA GLN A 253 19.95 -40.83 7.25
C GLN A 253 18.42 -40.66 7.30
N PRO A 254 17.65 -41.59 6.69
CA PRO A 254 16.20 -41.61 6.82
C PRO A 254 15.73 -41.59 8.28
N GLY A 255 14.85 -40.65 8.61
CA GLY A 255 14.30 -40.42 9.96
C GLY A 255 15.09 -39.42 10.80
N GLU A 256 16.31 -39.03 10.41
CA GLU A 256 17.10 -38.05 11.15
C GLU A 256 16.50 -36.64 11.06
N TYR A 257 15.76 -36.32 10.00
CA TYR A 257 15.08 -35.02 9.91
C TYR A 257 14.06 -34.88 11.05
N VAL A 258 13.24 -35.92 11.26
CA VAL A 258 12.24 -35.95 12.34
C VAL A 258 12.91 -35.88 13.71
N ALA A 259 14.03 -36.60 13.90
CA ALA A 259 14.77 -36.56 15.16
C ALA A 259 15.33 -35.15 15.45
N ALA A 260 15.96 -34.51 14.46
CA ALA A 260 16.51 -33.17 14.61
C ALA A 260 15.42 -32.11 14.83
N TRP A 261 14.29 -32.19 14.11
CA TRP A 261 13.15 -31.28 14.32
C TRP A 261 12.66 -31.33 15.77
N ARG A 262 12.39 -32.55 16.28
CA ARG A 262 11.90 -32.73 17.65
C ARG A 262 12.90 -32.24 18.67
N HIS A 263 14.18 -32.53 18.47
CA HIS A 263 15.25 -32.06 19.34
C HIS A 263 15.33 -30.53 19.41
N VAL A 264 15.37 -29.85 18.27
CA VAL A 264 15.40 -28.37 18.20
C VAL A 264 14.14 -27.77 18.85
N HIS A 265 12.98 -28.36 18.60
CA HIS A 265 11.73 -27.97 19.25
C HIS A 265 11.83 -28.06 20.78
N ASP A 266 12.29 -29.19 21.30
CA ASP A 266 12.35 -29.44 22.74
C ASP A 266 13.37 -28.54 23.44
N VAL A 267 14.52 -28.28 22.82
CA VAL A 267 15.52 -27.34 23.37
C VAL A 267 14.95 -25.92 23.46
N VAL A 268 14.24 -25.44 22.43
CA VAL A 268 13.59 -24.12 22.46
C VAL A 268 12.42 -24.09 23.46
N ALA A 269 11.59 -25.14 23.50
CA ALA A 269 10.47 -25.22 24.42
C ALA A 269 10.94 -25.21 25.88
N ALA A 270 12.06 -25.87 26.19
CA ALA A 270 12.67 -25.91 27.52
C ALA A 270 13.14 -24.53 28.03
N THR A 271 13.32 -23.53 27.15
CA THR A 271 13.65 -22.16 27.57
C THR A 271 12.43 -21.34 28.00
N GLY A 272 11.21 -21.91 27.89
CA GLY A 272 9.96 -21.20 28.16
C GLY A 272 9.48 -20.30 27.02
N ALA A 273 9.98 -20.48 25.79
CA ALA A 273 9.60 -19.71 24.61
C ALA A 273 8.20 -20.07 24.07
N THR A 274 7.16 -19.91 24.88
CA THR A 274 5.77 -20.29 24.54
C THR A 274 5.13 -19.37 23.49
N ASN A 275 5.83 -18.33 23.04
CA ASN A 275 5.40 -17.38 22.02
C ASN A 275 5.82 -17.79 20.59
N VAL A 276 6.56 -18.90 20.45
CA VAL A 276 6.98 -19.45 19.15
C VAL A 276 5.90 -20.37 18.60
N GLN A 277 5.53 -20.16 17.33
CA GLN A 277 4.70 -21.08 16.55
C GLN A 277 5.57 -21.85 15.56
N TRP A 278 5.50 -23.18 15.57
CA TRP A 278 6.32 -24.05 14.73
C TRP A 278 5.66 -24.29 13.36
N VAL A 279 6.37 -23.92 12.29
CA VAL A 279 5.90 -24.02 10.90
C VAL A 279 6.66 -25.11 10.16
N TRP A 280 6.03 -26.27 9.96
CA TRP A 280 6.63 -27.38 9.20
C TRP A 280 6.32 -27.25 7.71
N SER A 281 7.35 -27.02 6.89
CA SER A 281 7.19 -26.50 5.52
C SER A 281 7.99 -27.30 4.48
N PRO A 282 7.45 -28.40 3.96
CA PRO A 282 7.97 -29.05 2.76
C PRO A 282 7.79 -28.18 1.50
N ASN A 283 8.54 -28.50 0.44
CA ASN A 283 8.21 -28.08 -0.92
C ASN A 283 6.97 -28.86 -1.37
N VAL A 284 6.18 -28.29 -2.29
CA VAL A 284 5.09 -29.02 -2.98
C VAL A 284 5.58 -30.39 -3.48
N PRO A 285 4.81 -31.48 -3.28
CA PRO A 285 5.24 -32.80 -3.73
C PRO A 285 5.48 -32.83 -5.24
N TYR A 286 6.56 -33.48 -5.67
CA TYR A 286 6.89 -33.66 -7.08
C TYR A 286 7.48 -35.04 -7.33
N TRP A 287 7.61 -35.43 -8.60
CA TRP A 287 8.20 -36.73 -8.93
C TRP A 287 9.63 -36.85 -8.40
N GLY A 288 9.85 -37.77 -7.46
CA GLY A 288 11.15 -38.01 -6.84
C GLY A 288 11.42 -37.22 -5.56
N SER A 289 10.48 -36.39 -5.07
CA SER A 289 10.58 -35.81 -3.73
C SER A 289 10.43 -36.90 -2.66
N THR A 290 11.11 -36.73 -1.52
CA THR A 290 10.94 -37.63 -0.37
C THR A 290 9.50 -37.61 0.13
N ASP A 291 8.97 -38.77 0.53
CA ASP A 291 7.62 -38.87 1.08
C ASP A 291 7.50 -38.10 2.40
N LEU A 292 6.55 -37.16 2.44
CA LEU A 292 6.24 -36.33 3.60
C LEU A 292 5.90 -37.14 4.85
N THR A 293 5.38 -38.36 4.70
CA THR A 293 5.05 -39.24 5.84
C THR A 293 6.29 -39.58 6.67
N GLY A 294 7.44 -39.78 6.03
CA GLY A 294 8.71 -40.07 6.72
C GLY A 294 9.35 -38.84 7.37
N LEU A 295 8.92 -37.64 6.96
CA LEU A 295 9.50 -36.35 7.37
C LEU A 295 8.63 -35.60 8.38
N PHE A 296 7.38 -36.04 8.60
CA PHE A 296 6.46 -35.37 9.50
C PHE A 296 6.79 -35.65 10.97
N PRO A 297 7.13 -34.62 11.78
CA PRO A 297 7.58 -34.82 13.16
C PRO A 297 6.45 -35.16 14.14
N GLY A 298 5.19 -35.15 13.68
CA GLY A 298 4.01 -35.43 14.49
C GLY A 298 3.32 -34.16 14.98
N ALA A 299 1.99 -34.24 15.16
CA ALA A 299 1.14 -33.08 15.43
C ALA A 299 1.44 -32.32 16.73
N GLY A 300 2.18 -32.92 17.67
CA GLY A 300 2.61 -32.28 18.91
C GLY A 300 3.80 -31.34 18.76
N TYR A 301 4.51 -31.38 17.63
CA TYR A 301 5.72 -30.58 17.35
C TYR A 301 5.49 -29.52 16.26
N VAL A 302 4.24 -29.32 15.83
CA VAL A 302 3.87 -28.47 14.69
C VAL A 302 2.62 -27.70 15.03
N ASP A 303 2.66 -26.37 14.89
CA ASP A 303 1.49 -25.51 15.04
C ASP A 303 0.82 -25.24 13.69
N ILE A 304 1.64 -25.11 12.64
CA ILE A 304 1.22 -24.75 11.28
C ILE A 304 1.92 -25.70 10.30
N VAL A 305 1.15 -26.31 9.40
CA VAL A 305 1.73 -27.02 8.25
C VAL A 305 1.79 -26.09 7.06
N ALA A 306 2.83 -26.21 6.24
CA ALA A 306 3.06 -25.27 5.16
C ALA A 306 3.56 -25.91 3.87
N LEU A 307 3.48 -25.16 2.77
CA LEU A 307 4.08 -25.52 1.49
C LEU A 307 4.84 -24.33 0.91
N ASP A 308 5.96 -24.67 0.30
CA ASP A 308 6.66 -23.79 -0.63
C ASP A 308 6.39 -24.30 -2.05
N GLY A 309 6.11 -23.39 -2.98
CA GLY A 309 5.82 -23.78 -4.36
C GLY A 309 5.80 -22.60 -5.32
N TYR A 310 6.40 -22.80 -6.49
CA TYR A 310 6.58 -21.75 -7.49
C TYR A 310 6.06 -22.19 -8.84
N ASN A 311 5.35 -21.30 -9.55
CA ASN A 311 5.11 -21.47 -10.97
C ASN A 311 6.31 -20.96 -11.76
N TRP A 312 7.25 -21.86 -12.03
CA TRP A 312 8.47 -21.59 -12.81
C TRP A 312 8.21 -21.26 -14.27
N GLY A 313 7.02 -21.58 -14.79
CA GLY A 313 6.68 -21.29 -16.17
C GLY A 313 7.68 -21.94 -17.13
N SER A 314 8.00 -21.26 -18.22
CA SER A 314 9.07 -21.67 -19.14
C SER A 314 10.40 -20.95 -18.87
N SER A 315 10.66 -20.53 -17.63
CA SER A 315 11.89 -19.81 -17.25
C SER A 315 13.12 -20.70 -17.15
N GLN A 316 12.93 -22.00 -16.93
CA GLN A 316 13.98 -23.00 -16.85
C GLN A 316 13.77 -24.08 -17.91
N THR A 317 14.85 -24.72 -18.34
CA THR A 317 14.78 -25.80 -19.36
C THR A 317 14.01 -27.03 -18.89
N TRP A 318 13.90 -27.22 -17.58
CA TRP A 318 13.20 -28.33 -16.94
C TRP A 318 11.79 -27.97 -16.46
N SER A 319 11.37 -26.70 -16.59
CA SER A 319 10.09 -26.23 -16.04
C SER A 319 9.02 -26.01 -17.11
N SER A 320 7.76 -26.08 -16.69
CA SER A 320 6.60 -25.70 -17.49
C SER A 320 5.62 -24.86 -16.66
N TRP A 321 4.70 -24.18 -17.34
CA TRP A 321 3.60 -23.48 -16.68
C TRP A 321 2.71 -24.44 -15.90
N VAL A 322 2.34 -24.05 -14.68
CA VAL A 322 1.45 -24.82 -13.81
C VAL A 322 0.43 -23.90 -13.13
N SER A 323 -0.83 -24.34 -13.07
CA SER A 323 -1.89 -23.58 -12.39
C SER A 323 -1.71 -23.63 -10.87
N PRO A 324 -2.24 -22.66 -10.09
CA PRO A 324 -2.17 -22.70 -8.63
C PRO A 324 -2.82 -23.97 -8.04
N VAL A 325 -3.92 -24.44 -8.64
CA VAL A 325 -4.63 -25.64 -8.18
C VAL A 325 -3.75 -26.87 -8.40
N ASP A 326 -3.18 -27.04 -9.59
CA ASP A 326 -2.32 -28.19 -9.89
C ASP A 326 -1.04 -28.18 -9.06
N LEU A 327 -0.53 -26.98 -8.76
CA LEU A 327 0.66 -26.79 -7.94
C LEU A 327 0.42 -27.16 -6.47
N PHE A 328 -0.68 -26.69 -5.87
CA PHE A 328 -0.86 -26.76 -4.41
C PHE A 328 -1.87 -27.79 -3.94
N ALA A 329 -2.91 -28.14 -4.71
CA ALA A 329 -3.96 -29.03 -4.24
C ALA A 329 -3.47 -30.42 -3.80
N PRO A 330 -2.53 -31.08 -4.51
CA PRO A 330 -1.99 -32.36 -4.07
C PRO A 330 -1.29 -32.25 -2.71
N GLY A 331 -0.43 -31.23 -2.54
CA GLY A 331 0.29 -30.98 -1.30
C GLY A 331 -0.66 -30.67 -0.14
N ILE A 332 -1.63 -29.76 -0.35
CA ILE A 332 -2.61 -29.39 0.68
C ILE A 332 -3.42 -30.62 1.13
N SER A 333 -3.82 -31.49 0.19
CA SER A 333 -4.52 -32.75 0.51
C SER A 333 -3.66 -33.68 1.38
N GLN A 334 -2.37 -33.80 1.06
CA GLN A 334 -1.43 -34.60 1.85
C GLN A 334 -1.23 -34.01 3.26
N LEU A 335 -1.09 -32.69 3.37
CA LEU A 335 -0.99 -32.00 4.67
C LEU A 335 -2.21 -32.25 5.55
N ARG A 336 -3.42 -32.16 4.99
CA ARG A 336 -4.68 -32.44 5.71
C ARG A 336 -4.76 -33.87 6.23
N THR A 337 -4.18 -34.82 5.49
CA THR A 337 -4.13 -36.23 5.88
C THR A 337 -3.12 -36.45 7.02
N LEU A 338 -1.94 -35.84 6.93
CA LEU A 338 -0.86 -35.98 7.91
C LEU A 338 -1.15 -35.25 9.23
N ALA A 339 -1.75 -34.07 9.14
CA ALA A 339 -1.92 -33.14 10.26
C ALA A 339 -3.35 -32.58 10.32
N PRO A 340 -4.38 -33.43 10.52
CA PRO A 340 -5.77 -32.99 10.49
C PRO A 340 -6.03 -31.88 11.52
N GLY A 341 -6.71 -30.82 11.09
CA GLY A 341 -7.09 -29.67 11.92
C GLY A 341 -5.99 -28.64 12.15
N LYS A 342 -4.76 -28.85 11.65
CA LYS A 342 -3.73 -27.80 11.65
C LYS A 342 -4.02 -26.79 10.54
N PRO A 343 -3.82 -25.48 10.79
CA PRO A 343 -3.90 -24.47 9.73
C PRO A 343 -2.79 -24.69 8.69
N VAL A 344 -3.09 -24.37 7.45
CA VAL A 344 -2.19 -24.44 6.31
C VAL A 344 -1.69 -23.04 5.94
N LEU A 345 -0.39 -22.90 5.72
CA LEU A 345 0.25 -21.69 5.20
C LEU A 345 0.97 -22.01 3.88
N ILE A 346 0.75 -21.21 2.83
CA ILE A 346 1.69 -21.24 1.70
C ILE A 346 2.87 -20.35 2.08
N ALA A 347 3.91 -20.95 2.66
CA ALA A 347 4.99 -20.21 3.31
C ALA A 347 5.91 -19.53 2.31
N GLU A 348 5.95 -20.01 1.06
CA GLU A 348 6.59 -19.33 -0.05
C GLU A 348 5.88 -19.60 -1.37
N THR A 349 5.62 -18.56 -2.15
CA THR A 349 5.20 -18.72 -3.54
C THR A 349 5.48 -17.50 -4.40
N ALA A 350 5.62 -17.73 -5.70
CA ALA A 350 5.53 -16.72 -6.75
C ALA A 350 5.29 -17.40 -8.11
N SER A 351 5.07 -16.59 -9.14
CA SER A 351 4.94 -17.05 -10.52
C SER A 351 5.87 -16.28 -11.45
N SER A 352 6.39 -16.97 -12.46
CA SER A 352 7.10 -16.37 -13.59
C SER A 352 6.10 -15.67 -14.52
N GLU A 353 6.61 -14.76 -15.34
CA GLU A 353 5.90 -14.20 -16.50
C GLU A 353 5.97 -15.11 -17.74
N LEU A 354 6.88 -16.10 -17.73
CA LEU A 354 7.17 -16.92 -18.91
C LEU A 354 6.27 -18.15 -18.96
N GLY A 355 5.70 -18.45 -20.14
CA GLY A 355 4.92 -19.68 -20.37
C GLY A 355 3.41 -19.56 -20.10
N GLY A 356 2.92 -18.39 -19.69
CA GLY A 356 1.50 -18.13 -19.43
C GLY A 356 1.22 -16.70 -18.97
N SER A 357 0.07 -16.48 -18.34
CA SER A 357 -0.35 -15.16 -17.83
C SER A 357 -0.17 -15.09 -16.32
N LYS A 358 0.86 -14.37 -15.84
CA LYS A 358 1.08 -14.17 -14.39
C LYS A 358 -0.07 -13.42 -13.74
N ALA A 359 -0.65 -12.44 -14.45
CA ALA A 359 -1.82 -11.71 -13.99
C ALA A 359 -3.02 -12.65 -13.70
N SER A 360 -3.29 -13.60 -14.61
CA SER A 360 -4.33 -14.61 -14.40
C SER A 360 -3.96 -15.54 -13.24
N TRP A 361 -2.70 -15.99 -13.21
CA TRP A 361 -2.19 -16.87 -12.14
C TRP A 361 -2.33 -16.24 -10.75
N ASN A 362 -2.03 -14.94 -10.60
CA ASN A 362 -2.19 -14.20 -9.34
C ASN A 362 -3.66 -14.19 -8.89
N THR A 363 -4.58 -13.99 -9.84
CA THR A 363 -6.03 -13.99 -9.57
C THR A 363 -6.50 -15.38 -9.13
N ASP A 364 -6.05 -16.41 -9.84
CA ASP A 364 -6.42 -17.80 -9.58
C ASP A 364 -5.85 -18.30 -8.26
N LEU A 365 -4.61 -17.91 -7.91
CA LEU A 365 -3.98 -18.29 -6.64
C LEU A 365 -4.80 -17.76 -5.46
N VAL A 366 -5.07 -16.45 -5.44
CA VAL A 366 -5.79 -15.85 -4.32
C VAL A 366 -7.21 -16.42 -4.22
N SER A 367 -7.90 -16.62 -5.35
CA SER A 367 -9.23 -17.20 -5.37
C SER A 367 -9.24 -18.64 -4.86
N TYR A 368 -8.29 -19.46 -5.32
CA TYR A 368 -8.17 -20.86 -4.89
C TYR A 368 -7.88 -20.98 -3.40
N LEU A 369 -6.88 -20.24 -2.90
CA LEU A 369 -6.50 -20.28 -1.49
C LEU A 369 -7.58 -19.70 -0.57
N ALA A 370 -8.28 -18.63 -0.99
CA ALA A 370 -9.38 -18.07 -0.22
C ALA A 370 -10.59 -19.02 -0.09
N ALA A 371 -10.76 -19.93 -1.05
CA ALA A 371 -11.78 -20.97 -1.00
C ALA A 371 -11.42 -22.15 -0.07
N GLN A 372 -10.19 -22.19 0.48
CA GLN A 372 -9.78 -23.24 1.42
C GLN A 372 -9.95 -22.73 2.86
N PRO A 373 -10.86 -23.31 3.67
CA PRO A 373 -11.19 -22.77 5.00
C PRO A 373 -10.07 -22.92 6.03
N ASP A 374 -9.14 -23.84 5.80
CA ASP A 374 -7.98 -24.13 6.65
C ASP A 374 -6.69 -23.44 6.17
N VAL A 375 -6.69 -22.80 5.00
CA VAL A 375 -5.54 -22.00 4.53
C VAL A 375 -5.61 -20.62 5.15
N MET A 376 -4.68 -20.34 6.06
CA MET A 376 -4.64 -19.10 6.82
C MET A 376 -3.95 -17.95 6.07
N GLY A 377 -3.19 -18.24 5.02
CA GLY A 377 -2.50 -17.22 4.25
C GLY A 377 -1.48 -17.77 3.28
N PHE A 378 -0.83 -16.83 2.59
CA PHE A 378 0.31 -17.10 1.73
C PHE A 378 1.35 -15.98 1.84
N VAL A 379 2.62 -16.30 1.60
CA VAL A 379 3.73 -15.35 1.58
C VAL A 379 4.29 -15.28 0.17
N TRP A 380 4.25 -14.09 -0.43
CA TRP A 380 4.81 -13.86 -1.75
C TRP A 380 6.32 -13.64 -1.68
N PHE A 381 7.07 -14.37 -2.50
CA PHE A 381 8.51 -14.18 -2.64
C PHE A 381 8.79 -13.03 -3.64
N HIS A 382 8.91 -11.81 -3.12
CA HIS A 382 9.01 -10.58 -3.92
C HIS A 382 10.48 -10.27 -4.27
N MET A 383 11.12 -11.08 -5.12
CA MET A 383 12.53 -10.88 -5.47
C MET A 383 12.82 -11.10 -6.95
N GLN A 384 13.81 -10.38 -7.50
CA GLN A 384 14.42 -10.72 -8.78
C GLN A 384 15.55 -11.71 -8.53
N LYS A 385 15.35 -12.99 -8.85
CA LYS A 385 16.31 -14.06 -8.55
C LYS A 385 16.48 -15.00 -9.75
N GLU A 386 16.11 -16.27 -9.64
CA GLU A 386 16.20 -17.25 -10.73
C GLU A 386 15.34 -16.84 -11.93
N THR A 387 14.22 -16.16 -11.66
CA THR A 387 13.44 -15.38 -12.61
C THR A 387 12.86 -14.14 -11.90
N ASP A 388 12.04 -13.35 -12.58
CA ASP A 388 11.38 -12.19 -11.95
C ASP A 388 10.12 -12.62 -11.18
N TRP A 389 10.30 -12.88 -9.88
CA TRP A 389 9.21 -13.27 -8.99
C TRP A 389 8.39 -12.09 -8.49
N ARG A 390 8.83 -10.85 -8.69
CA ARG A 390 8.21 -9.67 -8.08
C ARG A 390 6.76 -9.48 -8.53
N ILE A 391 5.96 -8.88 -7.65
CA ILE A 391 4.55 -8.54 -7.93
C ILE A 391 4.46 -7.59 -9.12
N ASN A 392 5.40 -6.64 -9.21
CA ASN A 392 5.54 -5.65 -10.28
C ASN A 392 6.53 -6.06 -11.39
N SER A 393 6.68 -7.35 -11.67
CA SER A 393 7.34 -7.81 -12.90
C SER A 393 6.64 -7.29 -14.18
N SER A 394 5.35 -6.98 -14.07
CA SER A 394 4.56 -6.25 -15.06
C SER A 394 3.41 -5.47 -14.40
N ASP A 395 2.91 -4.43 -15.07
CA ASP A 395 1.76 -3.65 -14.61
C ASP A 395 0.48 -4.50 -14.48
N SER A 396 0.31 -5.48 -15.37
CA SER A 396 -0.82 -6.42 -15.34
C SER A 396 -0.72 -7.38 -14.15
N SER A 397 0.47 -7.89 -13.83
CA SER A 397 0.70 -8.70 -12.62
C SER A 397 0.34 -7.92 -11.36
N ALA A 398 0.86 -6.69 -11.21
CA ALA A 398 0.59 -5.85 -10.05
C ALA A 398 -0.90 -5.51 -9.90
N SER A 399 -1.55 -5.11 -10.99
CA SER A 399 -2.97 -4.75 -11.01
C SER A 399 -3.87 -5.96 -10.67
N ALA A 400 -3.55 -7.13 -11.21
CA ALA A 400 -4.30 -8.35 -10.93
C ALA A 400 -4.11 -8.82 -9.49
N PHE A 401 -2.88 -8.77 -8.96
CA PHE A 401 -2.57 -9.12 -7.58
C PHE A 401 -3.38 -8.26 -6.60
N LYS A 402 -3.35 -6.93 -6.78
CA LYS A 402 -4.15 -5.99 -5.99
C LYS A 402 -5.65 -6.29 -6.06
N SER A 403 -6.17 -6.50 -7.27
CA SER A 403 -7.59 -6.74 -7.50
C SER A 403 -8.04 -8.05 -6.83
N ALA A 404 -7.22 -9.09 -6.89
CA ALA A 404 -7.50 -10.37 -6.27
C ALA A 404 -7.50 -10.28 -4.73
N LEU A 405 -6.53 -9.57 -4.15
CA LEU A 405 -6.48 -9.31 -2.70
C LEU A 405 -7.66 -8.46 -2.19
N LEU A 406 -8.18 -7.56 -3.02
CA LEU A 406 -9.40 -6.82 -2.72
C LEU A 406 -10.64 -7.71 -2.81
N ALA A 407 -10.73 -8.56 -3.84
CA ALA A 407 -11.88 -9.43 -4.09
C ALA A 407 -12.06 -10.52 -3.01
N ARG A 408 -10.98 -11.04 -2.41
CA ARG A 408 -11.11 -12.03 -1.31
C ARG A 408 -11.72 -11.48 -0.01
N ARG A 409 -11.98 -10.17 0.08
CA ARG A 409 -12.55 -9.52 1.27
C ARG A 409 -14.08 -9.49 1.26
N SER A 410 -14.68 -9.71 0.10
CA SER A 410 -16.12 -9.79 -0.14
C SER A 410 -16.56 -11.25 -0.19
#